data_AF-A0A1S6HXZ3-F1
#
_entry.id   AF-A0A1S6HXZ3-F1
#
_cell.length_a   1.000
_cell.length_b   1.000
_cell.length_c   1.000
_cell.angle_alpha   90.00
_cell.angle_beta   90.00
_cell.angle_gamma   90.00
#
_symmetry.space_group_name_H-M   'P 1'
#
loop_
_entity.id
_entity.type
_entity.pdbx_description
1 polymer ?
#
loop_
_entity_poly.entity_id
_entity_poly.type
_entity_poly.pdbx_seq_one_letter_code
_entity_poly.pdbx_strand_id
1 'polypeptide(L)' 'MAQIIKLVPNDTEIEAFTAPRNPKAADDLQHRREVKKRLEELLAKAELKRAMGGDFY' A
#
# COMPACT_ATOMS: atom_id res chain seq x y z
N MET A 1 -15.89 35.66 -13.20
CA MET A 1 -16.16 34.28 -12.71
C MET A 1 -14.83 33.55 -12.64
N ALA A 2 -14.33 33.22 -11.44
CA ALA A 2 -13.07 32.51 -11.28
C ALA A 2 -13.31 31.01 -11.57
N GLN A 3 -12.70 30.49 -12.63
CA GLN A 3 -12.72 29.06 -12.94
C GLN A 3 -11.75 28.38 -11.97
N ILE A 4 -12.30 27.66 -10.98
CA ILE A 4 -11.50 26.81 -10.09
C ILE A 4 -11.08 25.60 -10.91
N ILE A 5 -9.88 25.66 -11.48
CA ILE A 5 -9.24 24.50 -12.11
C ILE A 5 -8.96 23.53 -10.96
N LYS A 6 -9.72 22.43 -10.88
CA LYS A 6 -9.41 21.31 -9.99
C LYS A 6 -8.14 20.66 -10.53
N LEU A 7 -6.99 21.18 -10.13
CA LEU A 7 -5.69 20.59 -10.40
C LEU A 7 -5.63 19.29 -9.58
N VAL A 8 -5.93 18.18 -10.22
CA VAL A 8 -5.66 16.86 -9.66
C VAL A 8 -4.14 16.68 -9.78
N PRO A 9 -3.42 16.51 -8.66
CA PRO A 9 -1.98 16.31 -8.71
C PRO A 9 -1.65 15.06 -9.51
N ASN A 10 -0.63 15.14 -10.35
CA ASN A 10 -0.16 13.97 -11.09
C ASN A 10 0.53 12.98 -10.14
N ASP A 11 0.62 11.70 -10.52
CA ASP A 11 1.14 10.63 -9.66
C ASP A 11 2.53 10.94 -9.08
N THR A 12 3.41 11.58 -9.84
CA THR A 12 4.72 12.05 -9.39
C THR A 12 4.65 13.12 -8.30
N GLU A 13 3.66 14.01 -8.35
CA GLU A 13 3.45 15.03 -7.33
C GLU A 13 2.90 14.38 -6.04
N ILE A 14 2.01 13.39 -6.17
CA ILE A 14 1.49 12.59 -5.05
C ILE A 14 2.61 11.81 -4.36
N GLU A 15 3.52 11.20 -5.13
CA GLU A 15 4.69 10.51 -4.59
C GLU A 15 5.61 11.48 -3.84
N ALA A 16 5.82 12.69 -4.36
CA ALA A 16 6.60 13.72 -3.67
C ALA A 16 5.96 14.17 -2.34
N PHE A 17 4.63 14.21 -2.25
CA PHE A 17 3.91 14.51 -1.01
C PHE A 17 3.97 13.37 0.01
N THR A 18 4.04 12.13 -0.46
CA THR A 18 4.07 10.93 0.38
C THR A 18 5.49 10.46 0.71
N ALA A 19 6.50 11.06 0.07
CA ALA A 19 7.90 10.78 0.33
C ALA A 19 8.29 11.19 1.77
N PRO A 20 8.95 10.31 2.52
CA PRO A 20 9.38 10.59 3.88
C PRO A 20 10.46 11.69 3.88
N ARG A 21 10.16 12.82 4.51
CA ARG A 21 11.08 13.98 4.62
C ARG A 21 12.23 13.77 5.61
N ASN A 22 12.23 12.69 6.38
CA ASN A 22 13.28 12.38 7.35
C ASN A 22 13.62 10.87 7.35
N PRO A 23 14.86 10.48 7.74
CA PRO A 23 15.30 9.09 7.67
C PRO A 23 14.47 8.14 8.53
N LYS A 24 14.00 8.58 9.72
CA LYS A 24 13.12 7.75 10.57
C LYS A 24 11.79 7.42 9.91
N ALA A 25 11.20 8.37 9.18
CA ALA A 25 9.97 8.17 8.42
C ALA A 25 10.20 7.29 7.20
N ALA A 26 11.42 7.28 6.64
CA ALA A 26 11.79 6.35 5.58
C ALA A 26 11.87 4.91 6.11
N ASP A 27 12.52 4.72 7.26
CA ASP A 27 12.61 3.42 7.93
C ASP A 27 11.22 2.90 8.34
N ASP A 28 10.37 3.76 8.92
CA ASP A 28 9.01 3.37 9.31
C ASP A 28 8.14 3.06 8.08
N LEU A 29 8.27 3.82 6.99
CA LEU A 29 7.57 3.54 5.74
C LEU A 29 8.03 2.20 5.14
N GLN A 30 9.34 1.93 5.15
CA GLN A 30 9.88 0.66 4.69
C GLN A 30 9.37 -0.50 5.54
N HIS A 31 9.39 -0.36 6.86
CA HIS A 31 8.88 -1.38 7.77
C HIS A 31 7.40 -1.68 7.54
N ARG A 32 6.57 -0.63 7.36
CA ARG A 32 5.15 -0.80 7.01
C ARG A 32 4.96 -1.52 5.68
N ARG A 33 5.77 -1.22 4.67
CA ARG A 33 5.73 -1.91 3.37
C ARG A 33 6.08 -3.38 3.48
N GLU A 34 7.10 -3.71 4.27
CA GLU A 34 7.50 -5.11 4.53
C GLU A 34 6.41 -5.90 5.27
N VAL A 35 5.81 -5.29 6.31
CA VAL A 35 4.69 -5.89 7.04
C VAL A 35 3.49 -6.10 6.11
N LYS A 36 3.14 -5.11 5.28
CA LYS A 36 2.04 -5.23 4.31
C LYS A 36 2.27 -6.39 3.35
N LYS A 37 3.47 -6.48 2.76
CA LYS A 37 3.83 -7.56 1.84
C LYS A 37 3.68 -8.94 2.50
N ARG A 38 4.16 -9.09 3.74
CA ARG A 38 4.04 -10.35 4.48
C ARG A 38 2.57 -10.71 4.77
N LEU A 39 1.74 -9.73 5.10
CA LEU A 39 0.30 -9.94 5.30
C LEU A 39 -0.40 -10.33 4.00
N GLU A 40 -0.06 -9.70 2.88
CA GLU A 40 -0.59 -10.05 1.56
C GLU A 40 -0.19 -11.47 1.14
N GLU A 41 1.05 -11.89 1.38
CA GLU A 41 1.51 -13.26 1.14
C GLU A 41 0.74 -14.29 2.00
N LEU A 42 0.48 -13.97 3.27
CA LEU A 42 -0.30 -14.84 4.15
C LEU A 42 -1.77 -14.92 3.73
N LEU A 43 -2.37 -13.79 3.31
CA LEU A 43 -3.73 -13.76 2.78
C LEU A 43 -3.84 -14.57 1.49
N ALA A 44 -2.94 -14.35 0.53
CA ALA A 44 -2.90 -15.13 -0.71
C ALA A 44 -2.75 -16.63 -0.43
N LYS A 45 -1.91 -17.01 0.55
CA LYS A 45 -1.77 -18.41 0.98
C LYS A 45 -3.04 -18.96 1.62
N ALA A 46 -3.74 -18.17 2.43
CA ALA A 46 -5.00 -18.57 3.05
C ALA A 46 -6.12 -18.72 2.01
N GLU A 47 -6.19 -17.81 1.04
CA GLU A 47 -7.12 -17.86 -0.09
C GLU A 47 -6.84 -19.08 -0.98
N LEU A 48 -5.57 -19.36 -1.29
CA LEU A 48 -5.17 -20.58 -2.00
C LEU A 48 -5.57 -21.85 -1.23
N LYS A 49 -5.37 -21.88 0.10
CA LYS A 49 -5.82 -23.02 0.92
C LYS A 49 -7.34 -23.20 0.90
N ARG A 50 -8.11 -22.12 0.95
CA ARG A 50 -9.57 -22.18 0.80
C ARG A 50 -9.97 -22.70 -0.57
N ALA A 51 -9.36 -22.16 -1.63
CA ALA A 51 -9.67 -22.52 -3.01
C ALA A 51 -9.29 -23.96 -3.37
N MET A 52 -8.22 -24.51 -2.78
CA MET A 52 -7.80 -25.91 -2.98
C MET A 52 -8.63 -26.95 -2.21
N GLY A 53 -9.80 -26.55 -1.68
CA GLY A 53 -10.68 -27.47 -0.95
C GLY A 53 -10.32 -27.55 0.54
N GLY A 54 -10.14 -26.39 1.18
CA GLY A 54 -10.16 -26.27 2.64
C GLY A 54 -11.57 -26.52 3.20
N ASP A 55 -12.13 -27.68 2.88
CA ASP A 55 -13.30 -28.28 3.49
C ASP A 55 -12.83 -29.57 4.16
N PHE A 56 -12.07 -29.41 5.24
CA PHE A 56 -11.88 -30.46 6.23
C PHE A 56 -11.94 -29.76 7.59
N TYR A 57 -13.17 -29.76 8.14
CA TYR A 57 -13.61 -29.54 9.52
C TYR A 57 -12.70 -28.73 10.45
#